data_AF-A0A2E0WZR1-F1
#
_entry.id   AF-A0A2E0WZR1-F1
#
_cell.length_a   1.000
_cell.length_b   1.000
_cell.length_c   1.000
_cell.angle_alpha   90.00
_cell.angle_beta   90.00
_cell.angle_gamma   90.00
#
_symmetry.space_group_name_H-M   'P 1'
#
loop_
_entity.id
_entity.type
_entity.pdbx_description
1 polymer ?
#
loop_
_entity_poly.entity_id
_entity_poly.type
_entity_poly.pdbx_seq_one_letter_code
_entity_poly.pdbx_strand_id
1 'polypeptide(L)'
;MERTVLFWGACIPARSLVAYHAKDNPVIRVGAAVVSARWLLGMEQGTVGFFGGRVWWRDARALHGALWGAYAVTGRPLYLWTDMVFGASNWLLHYFAGVIG
;
A
#
# COMPACT_ATOMS: atom_id res chain seq x y z
N MET A 1 14.17 7.81 11.30
CA MET A 1 14.67 6.48 11.74
C MET A 1 13.54 5.49 12.06
N GLU A 2 12.63 5.76 13.02
CA GLU A 2 11.54 4.81 13.36
C GLU A 2 10.60 4.48 12.18
N ARG A 3 10.18 5.48 11.41
CA ARG A 3 9.24 5.28 10.29
C ARG A 3 9.85 4.54 9.11
N THR A 4 11.15 4.73 8.88
CA THR A 4 11.92 4.06 7.83
C THR A 4 12.09 2.58 8.15
N VAL A 5 12.44 2.25 9.39
CA VAL A 5 12.51 0.87 9.87
C VAL A 5 11.14 0.21 9.80
N LEU A 6 10.07 0.88 10.21
CA LEU A 6 8.71 0.34 10.11
C LEU A 6 8.26 0.15 8.65
N PHE A 7 8.63 1.05 7.75
CA PHE A 7 8.28 0.92 6.32
C PHE A 7 8.95 -0.31 5.70
N TRP A 8 10.27 -0.43 5.83
CA TRP A 8 11.03 -1.52 5.22
C TRP A 8 10.94 -2.84 6.00
N GLY A 9 10.84 -2.78 7.32
CA GLY A 9 10.83 -3.95 8.20
C GLY A 9 9.44 -4.53 8.46
N ALA A 10 8.37 -3.76 8.26
CA ALA A 10 7.00 -4.25 8.49
C ALA A 10 6.07 -4.00 7.30
N CYS A 11 6.00 -2.78 6.75
CA CYS A 11 5.02 -2.46 5.71
C CYS A 11 5.26 -3.21 4.40
N ILE A 12 6.49 -3.13 3.87
CA ILE A 12 6.85 -3.83 2.63
C ILE A 12 6.75 -5.35 2.81
N PRO A 13 7.32 -5.97 3.87
CA PRO A 13 7.15 -7.40 4.11
C PRO A 13 5.69 -7.84 4.23
N ALA A 14 4.85 -7.09 4.97
CA ALA A 14 3.44 -7.41 5.09
C ALA A 14 2.73 -7.38 3.74
N ARG A 15 2.99 -6.36 2.90
CA ARG A 15 2.41 -6.29 1.54
C ARG A 15 2.90 -7.41 0.64
N SER A 16 4.18 -7.78 0.73
CA SER A 16 4.74 -8.92 0.00
C SER A 16 4.07 -10.23 0.42
N LEU A 17 3.83 -10.45 1.72
CA LEU A 17 3.10 -11.62 2.22
C LEU A 17 1.66 -11.65 1.71
N VAL A 18 0.96 -10.52 1.75
CA VAL A 18 -0.41 -10.40 1.23
C VAL A 18 -0.44 -10.73 -0.27
N ALA A 19 0.47 -10.15 -1.06
CA ALA A 19 0.55 -10.40 -2.50
C ALA A 19 0.94 -11.85 -2.83
N TYR A 20 1.81 -12.47 -2.04
CA TYR A 20 2.22 -13.87 -2.19
C TYR A 20 1.05 -14.84 -1.96
N HIS A 21 0.23 -14.60 -0.93
CA HIS A 21 -0.91 -15.46 -0.60
C HIS A 21 -2.22 -15.09 -1.32
N ALA A 22 -2.22 -14.06 -2.15
CA ALA A 22 -3.43 -13.49 -2.75
C ALA A 22 -4.17 -14.43 -3.71
N LYS A 23 -3.45 -15.31 -4.43
CA LYS A 23 -4.06 -16.10 -5.52
C LYS A 23 -5.21 -17.00 -5.05
N ASP A 24 -5.06 -17.61 -3.88
CA ASP A 24 -5.94 -18.68 -3.41
C ASP A 24 -6.67 -18.33 -2.10
N ASN A 25 -6.66 -17.05 -1.70
CA ASN A 25 -7.23 -16.62 -0.42
C ASN A 25 -8.37 -15.59 -0.59
N PRO A 26 -9.64 -16.02 -0.45
CA PRO A 26 -10.80 -15.13 -0.59
C PRO A 26 -10.86 -14.05 0.50
N VAL A 27 -10.28 -14.30 1.68
CA VAL A 27 -10.23 -13.31 2.78
C VAL A 27 -9.40 -12.10 2.37
N ILE A 28 -8.27 -12.32 1.68
CA ILE A 28 -7.43 -11.23 1.16
C ILE A 28 -8.21 -10.41 0.12
N ARG A 29 -9.02 -11.08 -0.70
CA ARG A 29 -9.86 -10.42 -1.72
C ARG A 29 -10.93 -9.52 -1.10
N VAL A 30 -11.63 -10.00 -0.07
CA VAL A 30 -12.60 -9.20 0.69
C VAL A 30 -11.91 -8.05 1.41
N GLY A 31 -10.80 -8.33 2.10
CA GLY A 31 -10.00 -7.30 2.75
C GLY A 31 -9.57 -6.20 1.78
N ALA A 32 -9.22 -6.58 0.55
CA ALA A 32 -8.83 -5.62 -0.47
C ALA A 32 -9.99 -4.76 -0.99
N ALA A 33 -11.19 -5.32 -1.11
CA ALA A 33 -12.38 -4.53 -1.42
C ALA A 33 -12.65 -3.48 -0.33
N VAL A 34 -12.50 -3.86 0.95
CA VAL A 34 -12.68 -2.94 2.09
C VAL A 34 -11.62 -1.83 2.07
N VAL A 35 -10.34 -2.17 1.90
CA VAL A 35 -9.25 -1.19 1.80
C VAL A 35 -9.49 -0.22 0.63
N SER A 36 -9.81 -0.76 -0.55
CA SER A 36 -10.14 0.04 -1.74
C SER A 36 -11.27 1.02 -1.46
N ALA A 37 -12.40 0.55 -0.91
CA ALA A 37 -13.55 1.40 -0.62
C ALA A 37 -13.20 2.51 0.36
N ARG A 38 -12.55 2.17 1.49
CA ARG A 38 -12.16 3.17 2.50
C ARG A 38 -11.25 4.25 1.92
N TRP A 39 -10.29 3.86 1.08
CA TRP A 39 -9.27 4.77 0.55
C TRP A 39 -9.81 5.66 -0.57
N LEU A 40 -10.63 5.09 -1.47
CA LEU A 40 -11.23 5.84 -2.59
C LEU A 40 -12.38 6.74 -2.16
N LEU A 41 -13.15 6.34 -1.13
CA LEU A 41 -14.23 7.16 -0.57
C LEU A 41 -13.74 8.20 0.45
N GLY A 42 -12.43 8.30 0.67
CA GLY A 42 -11.85 9.29 1.58
C GLY A 42 -12.21 9.07 3.06
N MET A 43 -12.55 7.84 3.46
CA MET A 43 -12.92 7.52 4.84
C MET A 43 -11.72 7.57 5.81
N GLU A 44 -10.49 7.62 5.28
CA GLU A 44 -9.27 7.80 6.06
C GLU A 44 -8.87 9.27 6.14
N GLN A 45 -8.90 9.88 7.33
CA GLN A 45 -8.62 11.31 7.50
C GLN A 45 -7.15 11.64 7.85
N GLY A 46 -6.34 10.64 8.19
CA GLY A 46 -4.94 10.87 8.60
C GLY A 46 -4.04 11.27 7.43
N THR A 47 -3.30 12.37 7.51
CA THR A 47 -2.33 12.76 6.46
C THR A 47 -0.99 12.04 6.59
N VAL A 48 -0.77 11.35 7.70
CA VAL A 48 0.42 10.56 7.98
C VAL A 48 -0.03 9.29 8.70
N GLY A 49 0.18 8.13 8.11
CA GLY A 49 -0.08 6.86 8.80
C GLY A 49 1.13 6.34 9.56
N PHE A 50 0.98 5.14 10.09
CA PHE A 50 1.98 4.48 10.94
C PHE A 50 3.26 4.10 10.16
N PHE A 51 3.12 3.71 8.89
CA PHE A 51 4.20 3.33 7.97
C PHE A 51 4.43 4.38 6.88
N GLY A 52 5.59 4.49 6.22
CA GLY A 52 5.71 5.19 4.92
C GLY A 52 5.50 6.72 4.85
N GLY A 53 5.02 7.39 5.91
CA GLY A 53 4.95 8.85 6.00
C GLY A 53 3.86 9.52 5.14
N ARG A 54 3.92 10.86 5.00
CA ARG A 54 2.88 11.67 4.36
C ARG A 54 2.68 11.34 2.87
N VAL A 55 3.78 11.19 2.13
CA VAL A 55 3.77 10.91 0.69
C VAL A 55 2.98 9.62 0.40
N TRP A 56 3.24 8.58 1.19
CA TRP A 56 2.52 7.32 1.10
C TRP A 56 1.03 7.45 1.44
N TRP A 57 0.72 8.06 2.57
CA TRP A 57 -0.65 8.03 3.11
C TRP A 57 -1.56 9.09 2.54
N ARG A 58 -1.06 10.24 2.08
CA ARG A 58 -1.90 11.30 1.54
C ARG A 58 -1.87 11.29 0.02
N ASP A 59 -0.68 11.29 -0.56
CA ASP A 59 -0.50 11.59 -1.99
C ASP A 59 -0.68 10.34 -2.86
N ALA A 60 -0.28 9.16 -2.37
CA ALA A 60 -0.40 7.90 -3.09
C ALA A 60 -1.66 7.07 -2.75
N ARG A 61 -2.43 7.46 -1.73
CA ARG A 61 -3.54 6.64 -1.19
C ARG A 61 -4.57 6.26 -2.24
N ALA A 62 -5.00 7.20 -3.08
CA ALA A 62 -6.00 6.91 -4.11
C ALA A 62 -5.49 5.86 -5.10
N LEU A 63 -4.23 5.95 -5.52
CA LEU A 63 -3.61 4.97 -6.41
C LEU A 63 -3.54 3.58 -5.76
N HIS A 64 -3.07 3.51 -4.51
CA HIS A 64 -3.04 2.26 -3.78
C HIS A 64 -4.46 1.67 -3.62
N GLY A 65 -5.45 2.50 -3.28
CA GLY A 65 -6.86 2.08 -3.19
C GLY A 65 -7.34 1.48 -4.52
N ALA A 66 -7.02 2.13 -5.65
CA ALA A 66 -7.36 1.62 -6.97
C ALA A 66 -6.69 0.28 -7.30
N LEU A 67 -5.42 0.09 -6.94
CA LEU A 67 -4.70 -1.18 -7.16
C LEU A 67 -5.28 -2.31 -6.31
N TRP A 68 -5.59 -2.05 -5.04
CA TRP A 68 -6.24 -3.00 -4.16
C TRP A 68 -7.66 -3.36 -4.67
N GLY A 69 -8.41 -2.38 -5.18
CA GLY A 69 -9.70 -2.60 -5.83
C GLY A 69 -9.61 -3.41 -7.12
N ALA A 70 -8.61 -3.14 -7.96
CA ALA A 70 -8.36 -3.90 -9.18
C ALA A 70 -8.07 -5.38 -8.86
N TYR A 71 -7.29 -5.65 -7.81
CA TYR A 71 -7.13 -7.01 -7.30
C TYR A 71 -8.46 -7.59 -6.79
N ALA A 72 -9.24 -6.85 -6.00
CA ALA A 72 -10.52 -7.32 -5.47
C ALA A 72 -11.50 -7.73 -6.59
N VAL A 73 -11.54 -7.00 -7.70
CA VAL A 73 -12.39 -7.29 -8.86
C VAL A 73 -11.85 -8.46 -9.67
N THR A 74 -10.56 -8.47 -9.99
CA THR A 74 -9.98 -9.42 -10.96
C THR A 74 -9.44 -10.71 -10.33
N GLY A 75 -9.13 -10.69 -9.04
CA GLY A 75 -8.40 -11.76 -8.35
C GLY A 75 -6.94 -11.91 -8.80
N ARG A 76 -6.38 -10.96 -9.57
CA ARG A 76 -5.01 -11.05 -10.09
C ARG A 76 -3.98 -10.50 -9.09
N PRO A 77 -3.11 -11.32 -8.48
CA PRO A 77 -2.12 -10.86 -7.49
C PRO A 77 -1.17 -9.78 -8.01
N LEU A 78 -0.99 -9.69 -9.33
CA LEU A 78 -0.15 -8.68 -9.99
C LEU A 78 -0.44 -7.26 -9.48
N TYR A 79 -1.70 -6.89 -9.26
CA TYR A 79 -2.03 -5.54 -8.79
C TYR A 79 -1.51 -5.24 -7.38
N LEU A 80 -1.48 -6.25 -6.50
CA LEU A 80 -0.90 -6.12 -5.15
C LEU A 80 0.63 -6.08 -5.20
N TRP A 81 1.24 -6.84 -6.11
CA TRP A 81 2.68 -6.73 -6.37
C TRP A 81 3.05 -5.34 -6.91
N THR A 82 2.29 -4.81 -7.87
CA THR A 82 2.47 -3.46 -8.41
C THR A 82 2.33 -2.41 -7.32
N ASP A 83 1.33 -2.54 -6.44
CA ASP A 83 1.11 -1.67 -5.30
C ASP A 83 2.30 -1.65 -4.33
N MET A 84 2.86 -2.82 -4.01
CA MET A 84 4.04 -2.94 -3.16
C MET A 84 5.29 -2.33 -3.83
N VAL A 85 5.55 -2.67 -5.10
CA VAL A 85 6.72 -2.17 -5.84
C VAL A 85 6.64 -0.66 -6.04
N PHE A 86 5.50 -0.15 -6.51
CA PHE A 86 5.25 1.29 -6.63
C PHE A 86 5.54 1.99 -5.31
N GLY A 87 5.04 1.39 -4.23
CA GLY A 87 5.27 1.89 -2.90
C GLY A 87 6.75 1.99 -2.50
N ALA A 88 7.49 0.89 -2.65
CA ALA A 88 8.91 0.83 -2.34
C ALA A 88 9.72 1.84 -3.19
N SER A 89 9.44 1.89 -4.49
CA SER A 89 10.08 2.83 -5.42
C SER A 89 9.77 4.28 -5.07
N ASN A 90 8.51 4.60 -4.78
CA ASN A 90 8.10 5.96 -4.42
C ASN A 90 8.77 6.43 -3.14
N TRP A 91 8.92 5.55 -2.15
CA TRP A 91 9.67 5.85 -0.93
C TRP A 91 11.14 6.15 -1.24
N LEU A 92 11.82 5.30 -2.05
CA LEU A 92 13.23 5.51 -2.41
C LEU A 92 13.43 6.86 -3.12
N LEU A 93 12.55 7.19 -4.08
CA LEU A 93 12.62 8.46 -4.81
C LEU A 93 12.53 9.66 -3.86
N HIS A 94 11.59 9.63 -2.91
CA HIS A 94 11.42 10.72 -1.95
C HIS A 94 12.53 10.77 -0.91
N TYR A 95 13.10 9.63 -0.53
CA TYR A 95 14.25 9.57 0.37
C TYR A 95 15.48 10.20 -0.29
N PHE A 96 15.81 9.81 -1.51
CA PHE A 96 16.95 10.36 -2.25
C PHE A 96 16.76 11.83 -2.68
N ALA A 97 15.51 12.27 -2.87
CA ALA A 97 15.19 13.67 -3.09
C ALA A 97 15.24 14.53 -1.81
N GLY A 98 15.50 13.93 -0.64
CA GLY A 98 15.56 14.65 0.65
C GLY A 98 14.19 15.09 1.19
N VAL A 99 13.10 14.51 0.67
CA VAL A 99 11.72 14.88 1.05
C VAL A 99 11.25 14.11 2.30
N ILE A 100 11.79 12.92 2.54
CA ILE A 100 11.47 12.07 3.70
C ILE A 100 12.74 11.45 4.31
N GLY A 101 12.71 11.14 5.62
CA GLY A 101 13.81 10.53 6.38
C GLY A 101 13.37 9.61 7.53
#